data_AF-A0A292ZEL8-F1
#
_entry.id   AF-A0A292ZEL8-F1
#
_cell.length_a   1.000
_cell.length_b   1.000
_cell.length_c   1.000
_cell.angle_alpha   90.00
_cell.angle_beta   90.00
_cell.angle_gamma   90.00
#
_symmetry.space_group_name_H-M   'P 1'
#
loop_
_entity.id
_entity.type
_entity.pdbx_description
1 polymer ?
#
loop_
_entity_poly.entity_id
_entity_poly.type
_entity_poly.pdbx_seq_one_letter_code
_entity_poly.pdbx_strand_id
1 'polypeptide(L)' 'MPGTARDLGVSNRFDPKANILGAARYLRQMLDKFGVVHLALAAYNAGPGAVERAGGVPRNGETPAYVREVLRHWRF' A
#
# COMPACT_ATOMS: atom_id res chain seq x y z
N MET A 1 8.34 -4.55 -0.20
CA MET A 1 8.89 -5.79 0.41
C MET A 1 9.12 -6.85 -0.67
N PRO A 2 10.12 -7.74 -0.57
CA PRO A 2 10.41 -8.77 -1.58
C PRO A 2 9.26 -9.77 -1.81
N GLY A 3 8.47 -10.09 -0.76
CA GLY A 3 7.28 -10.94 -0.88
C GLY A 3 6.19 -10.32 -1.76
N THR A 4 5.93 -9.01 -1.58
CA THR A 4 4.97 -8.23 -2.38
C THR A 4 5.33 -8.19 -3.87
N ALA A 5 6.61 -8.27 -4.24
CA ALA A 5 7.03 -8.21 -5.64
C ALA A 5 6.66 -9.48 -6.43
N ARG A 6 6.67 -10.66 -5.78
CA ARG A 6 6.31 -11.94 -6.41
C ARG A 6 4.81 -12.07 -6.65
N ASP A 7 4.00 -11.64 -5.69
CA ASP A 7 2.53 -11.69 -5.77
C ASP A 7 1.96 -10.65 -6.77
N LEU A 8 2.75 -9.63 -7.13
CA LEU A 8 2.38 -8.59 -8.08
C LEU A 8 2.86 -8.83 -9.52
N GLY A 9 3.52 -9.96 -9.79
CA GLY A 9 4.03 -10.27 -11.13
C GLY A 9 5.11 -9.30 -11.63
N VAL A 10 5.81 -8.60 -10.72
CA VAL A 10 6.87 -7.66 -11.08
C VAL A 10 8.16 -8.45 -11.31
N SER A 11 8.40 -8.83 -12.56
CA SER A 11 9.58 -9.58 -12.99
C SER A 11 10.89 -8.79 -12.88
N ASN A 12 10.81 -7.46 -12.99
CA ASN A 12 11.92 -6.56 -12.75
C ASN A 12 11.44 -5.28 -12.04
N ARG A 13 11.74 -5.15 -10.74
CA ARG A 13 11.36 -3.96 -9.94
C ARG A 13 12.07 -2.66 -10.34
N PHE A 14 13.15 -2.77 -11.13
CA PHE A 14 13.94 -1.64 -11.62
C PHE A 14 13.47 -1.14 -13.00
N ASP A 15 12.56 -1.86 -13.66
CA ASP A 15 11.86 -1.31 -14.83
C ASP A 15 10.81 -0.30 -14.32
N PRO A 16 10.91 1.00 -14.67
CA PRO A 16 10.01 2.02 -14.15
C PRO A 16 8.54 1.77 -14.52
N LYS A 17 8.28 1.25 -15.73
CA LYS A 17 6.93 1.00 -16.22
C LYS A 17 6.31 -0.20 -15.50
N ALA A 18 7.06 -1.29 -15.36
CA ALA A 18 6.60 -2.46 -14.63
C ALA A 18 6.37 -2.14 -13.14
N ASN A 19 7.24 -1.32 -12.55
CA ASN A 19 7.14 -0.89 -11.16
C ASN A 19 5.85 -0.08 -10.92
N ILE A 20 5.60 0.97 -11.71
CA ILE A 20 4.40 1.81 -11.58
C ILE A 20 3.13 0.98 -11.80
N LEU A 21 3.10 0.10 -12.80
CA LEU A 21 1.94 -0.76 -13.06
C LEU A 21 1.70 -1.76 -11.92
N GLY A 22 2.74 -2.38 -11.37
CA GLY A 22 2.64 -3.29 -10.23
C GLY A 22 2.13 -2.58 -8.97
N ALA A 23 2.69 -1.40 -8.68
CA ALA A 23 2.27 -0.54 -7.58
C ALA A 23 0.78 -0.13 -7.70
N ALA A 24 0.36 0.33 -8.88
CA ALA A 24 -1.04 0.71 -9.12
C ALA A 24 -2.01 -0.47 -8.96
N ARG A 25 -1.64 -1.65 -9.48
CA ARG A 25 -2.43 -2.88 -9.30
C ARG A 25 -2.56 -3.26 -7.83
N TYR A 26 -1.46 -3.20 -7.06
CA TYR A 26 -1.50 -3.51 -5.63
C TYR A 26 -2.37 -2.52 -4.85
N LEU A 27 -2.25 -1.22 -5.14
CA LEU A 27 -3.08 -0.21 -4.52
C LEU A 27 -4.56 -0.43 -4.83
N ARG A 28 -4.91 -0.80 -6.07
CA ARG A 28 -6.28 -1.18 -6.44
C ARG A 28 -6.79 -2.35 -5.60
N GLN A 29 -6.00 -3.41 -5.44
CA GLN A 29 -6.38 -4.55 -4.59
C GLN A 29 -6.63 -4.12 -3.12
N MET A 30 -5.82 -3.20 -2.58
CA MET A 30 -6.04 -2.68 -1.22
C MET A 30 -7.31 -1.82 -1.13
N LEU A 31 -7.62 -1.04 -2.17
CA LEU A 31 -8.87 -0.29 -2.26
C LEU A 31 -10.09 -1.22 -2.33
N ASP A 32 -10.01 -2.28 -3.13
CA ASP A 32 -11.06 -3.31 -3.22
C ASP A 32 -11.28 -4.01 -1.88
N LYS A 33 -10.20 -4.34 -1.17
CA LYS A 33 -10.27 -5.07 0.09
C LYS A 33 -10.78 -4.24 1.26
N PHE A 34 -10.36 -2.98 1.38
CA PHE A 34 -10.63 -2.16 2.57
C PHE A 34 -11.69 -1.07 2.35
N GLY A 35 -12.08 -0.78 1.11
CA GLY A 35 -13.18 0.13 0.75
C GLY A 35 -12.93 1.63 1.00
N VAL A 36 -11.98 1.99 1.87
CA VAL A 36 -11.64 3.38 2.21
C VAL A 36 -10.15 3.67 2.03
N VAL A 37 -9.85 4.85 1.49
CA VAL A 37 -8.50 5.21 1.03
C VAL A 37 -7.44 5.10 2.13
N HIS A 38 -7.72 5.59 3.34
CA HIS A 38 -6.72 5.59 4.42
C HIS A 38 -6.32 4.18 4.87
N LEU A 39 -7.24 3.22 4.86
CA LEU A 39 -6.94 1.81 5.16
C LEU A 39 -6.21 1.13 4.00
N ALA A 40 -6.57 1.47 2.75
CA ALA A 40 -5.87 0.97 1.59
C ALA A 40 -4.39 1.43 1.57
N LEU A 41 -4.13 2.70 1.89
CA LEU A 41 -2.77 3.23 2.03
C LEU A 41 -2.00 2.55 3.18
N ALA A 42 -2.66 2.34 4.32
CA ALA A 42 -2.05 1.62 5.44
C ALA A 42 -1.69 0.19 5.07
N ALA A 43 -2.56 -0.52 4.34
CA ALA A 43 -2.33 -1.89 3.89
C ALA A 43 -1.26 -1.99 2.79
N TYR A 44 -1.19 -0.99 1.91
CA TYR A 44 -0.14 -0.88 0.90
C TYR A 44 1.25 -0.79 1.54
N ASN A 45 1.36 -0.07 2.65
CA ASN A 45 2.62 0.17 3.37
C ASN A 45 2.96 -0.95 4.38
N ALA A 46 2.05 -1.27 5.30
CA ALA A 46 2.30 -2.22 6.39
C ALA A 46 1.86 -3.66 6.08
N GLY A 47 1.17 -3.87 4.97
CA GLY A 47 0.55 -5.14 4.59
C GLY A 47 -0.88 -5.28 5.12
N PRO A 48 -1.78 -5.98 4.39
CA PRO A 48 -3.18 -6.13 4.77
C PRO A 48 -3.37 -6.85 6.11
N GLY A 49 -2.55 -7.86 6.41
CA GLY A 49 -2.62 -8.59 7.68
C GLY A 49 -2.23 -7.75 8.91
N ALA A 50 -1.47 -6.66 8.73
CA ALA A 50 -1.21 -5.72 9.82
C ALA A 50 -2.44 -4.85 10.10
N VAL A 51 -3.12 -4.38 9.05
CA VAL A 51 -4.35 -3.57 9.16
C VAL A 51 -5.49 -4.40 9.75
N GLU A 52 -5.64 -5.65 9.33
CA GLU A 52 -6.64 -6.59 9.88
C GLU A 52 -6.42 -6.83 11.37
N ARG A 53 -5.18 -7.16 11.78
CA ARG A 53 -4.85 -7.37 13.21
C ARG A 53 -5.03 -6.11 14.06
N ALA A 54 -4.83 -4.93 13.48
CA ALA A 54 -5.00 -3.65 14.17
C ALA A 54 -6.46 -3.17 14.19
N GLY A 55 -7.35 -3.73 13.36
CA GLY A 55 -8.70 -3.22 13.15
C GLY A 55 -8.73 -1.81 12.55
N GLY A 56 -7.67 -1.39 11.86
CA GLY A 56 -7.47 -0.02 11.39
C GLY A 56 -6.01 0.27 11.03
N VAL A 57 -5.62 1.56 11.03
CA VAL A 57 -4.23 1.95 10.75
C VAL A 57 -3.30 1.45 11.89
N PRO A 58 -2.29 0.60 11.62
CA PRO A 58 -1.37 0.11 12.64
C PRO A 58 -0.60 1.25 13.33
N ARG A 59 -0.45 1.17 14.66
CA ARG A 59 0.29 2.16 15.48
C ARG A 59 1.78 1.83 15.60
N ASN A 60 2.43 1.53 14.47
CA ASN A 60 3.87 1.19 14.41
C ASN A 60 4.79 2.40 14.17
N GLY A 61 4.29 3.62 14.32
CA GLY A 61 5.01 4.88 14.07
C GLY A 61 5.09 5.26 12.59
N GLU A 62 5.49 4.34 11.74
CA GLU A 62 5.74 4.59 10.31
C GLU A 62 4.45 4.65 9.48
N THR A 63 3.55 3.66 9.57
CA THR A 63 2.31 3.61 8.78
C THR A 63 1.42 4.84 8.96
N PRO A 64 1.19 5.36 10.19
CA PRO A 64 0.40 6.57 10.37
C PRO A 64 1.03 7.79 9.70
N ALA A 65 2.36 7.89 9.70
CA ALA A 65 3.08 8.95 9.02
C ALA A 65 2.96 8.82 7.50
N TYR A 66 3.15 7.61 6.96
CA TYR A 66 2.97 7.30 5.54
C TYR A 66 1.57 7.71 5.04
N VAL A 67 0.51 7.29 5.74
CA VAL A 67 -0.87 7.63 5.36
C VAL A 67 -1.09 9.15 5.34
N ARG A 68 -0.62 9.86 6.38
CA ARG A 68 -0.73 11.32 6.44
C ARG A 68 0.01 12.01 5.30
N GLU A 69 1.23 11.55 5.01
CA GLU A 69 2.08 12.14 3.98
C GLU A 69 1.50 11.95 2.58
N VAL A 70 1.02 10.75 2.24
CA VAL A 70 0.38 10.50 0.94
C VAL A 70 -0.89 11.33 0.79
N LEU A 71 -1.74 11.37 1.81
CA LEU A 71 -2.97 12.17 1.76
C LEU A 71 -2.70 13.68 1.66
N ARG A 72 -1.58 14.16 2.21
CA ARG A 72 -1.14 15.55 2.04
C ARG A 72 -0.82 15.84 0.58
N HIS A 73 0.01 15.03 -0.07
CA HIS A 73 0.39 15.21 -1.48
C HIS A 73 -0.76 14.96 -2.46
N TRP A 74 -1.76 14.14 -2.08
CA TRP A 74 -2.92 13.91 -2.93
C TRP A 74 -3.87 15.13 -2.98
N ARG A 75 -3.92 15.89 -1.88
CA ARG A 75 -4.78 17.07 -1.74
C ARG A 75 -4.03 18.36 -2.10
N PHE A 76 -3.34 18.37 -3.25
CA PHE A 76 -2.49 19.43 -3.82
C PHE A 76 -1.01 19.35 -3.43
#